data_AF-A0A134CCV9-F1
#
_entry.id   AF-A0A134CCV9-F1
#
_cell.length_a   1.000
_cell.length_b   1.000
_cell.length_c   1.000
_cell.angle_alpha   90.00
_cell.angle_beta   90.00
_cell.angle_gamma   90.00
#
_symmetry.space_group_name_H-M   'P 1'
#
loop_
_entity.id
_entity.type
_entity.pdbx_description
1 polymer ?
#
loop_
_entity_poly.entity_id
_entity_poly.type
_entity_poly.pdbx_seq_one_letter_code
_entity_poly.pdbx_strand_id
1 'polypeptide(L)'
;MHGRGQAFFFVTAPAANRVNHVIFQLLYNSRTVHTGGSMKYHISIMTALTAGIVFAFAGSSAVTAESPLFTPAAIEENVSTATTTDAAEQPKDTTDTPAKPAKEDAYARLERECREHPDTDKTAPTGPLGEKSKEILSILTPLTPVTAAQRQLLAQQDTLHVIPLIAADLNIQGIERGFSQAQVEERLGTPVRITKTDHFMTLHYGNDKESLRCVLRTEQETADGRLAYTPQVDAVFLAKGDTVSIGRNIFLHNPVELVLRRYGVPHNVLRDAAANVYYLVYEAGRTDLIFAVAERKVQRVALMEARYPYHREQALTGRQAREKRDFTLMGFGLDEPFIANRYNMWNNQLKRGTDTFWLYNNYGVAVDGKNKVKRVFLLTNSGYTDRGATLGYHVSTVLGLYGYPDHVDHTGTDPKGVDVYYYSSPYQPGVYLAFVIKRDTQYVDDVILTEGPLHDVQNPTARYGL
;
A
#
# COMPACT_ATOMS: atom_id res chain seq x y z
N MET A 1 33.01 -50.34 -24.59
CA MET A 1 33.45 -49.85 -23.25
C MET A 1 33.14 -48.36 -23.21
N HIS A 2 32.24 -47.88 -22.35
CA HIS A 2 32.51 -47.49 -20.95
C HIS A 2 33.53 -46.32 -20.85
N GLY A 3 33.17 -45.13 -20.37
CA GLY A 3 31.84 -44.58 -20.03
C GLY A 3 31.88 -43.43 -19.00
N ARG A 4 30.75 -42.70 -18.87
CA ARG A 4 30.48 -41.57 -17.93
C ARG A 4 31.34 -40.30 -18.19
N GLY A 5 30.84 -39.07 -18.16
CA GLY A 5 29.46 -38.58 -18.11
C GLY A 5 29.13 -37.76 -16.85
N GLN A 6 28.77 -36.48 -17.05
CA GLN A 6 27.99 -35.66 -16.12
C GLN A 6 27.36 -34.49 -16.89
N ALA A 7 26.09 -34.18 -16.61
CA ALA A 7 25.38 -33.02 -17.16
C ALA A 7 25.09 -32.03 -16.03
N PHE A 8 25.46 -30.76 -16.21
CA PHE A 8 25.17 -29.72 -15.23
C PHE A 8 23.75 -29.16 -15.43
N PHE A 9 22.80 -29.70 -14.66
CA PHE A 9 21.51 -29.05 -14.43
C PHE A 9 21.70 -27.86 -13.49
N PHE A 10 21.67 -26.64 -14.01
CA PHE A 10 21.48 -25.45 -13.18
C PHE A 10 19.99 -25.27 -12.86
N VAL A 11 19.56 -25.83 -11.72
CA VAL A 11 18.25 -25.55 -11.14
C VAL A 11 18.31 -24.19 -10.45
N THR A 12 17.95 -23.12 -11.17
CA THR A 12 17.84 -21.77 -10.60
C THR A 12 16.57 -21.65 -9.74
N ALA A 13 16.70 -21.90 -8.44
CA ALA A 13 15.66 -21.60 -7.48
C ALA A 13 15.45 -20.07 -7.36
N PRO A 14 14.21 -19.57 -7.23
CA PRO A 14 13.94 -18.13 -7.13
C PRO A 14 14.38 -17.58 -5.76
N ALA A 15 15.24 -16.56 -5.79
CA ALA A 15 15.77 -15.92 -4.59
C ALA A 15 14.73 -14.99 -3.92
N ALA A 16 13.94 -15.53 -2.99
CA ALA A 16 12.91 -14.77 -2.28
C ALA A 16 13.48 -13.88 -1.14
N ASN A 17 13.01 -12.63 -1.09
CA ASN A 17 12.86 -11.79 0.09
C ASN A 17 14.05 -11.64 1.07
N ARG A 18 15.15 -10.99 0.62
CA ARG A 18 16.03 -10.19 1.51
C ARG A 18 16.54 -8.91 0.86
N VAL A 19 15.93 -7.77 1.17
CA VAL A 19 16.50 -6.42 0.98
C VAL A 19 16.28 -5.63 2.27
N ASN A 20 17.33 -4.95 2.77
CA ASN A 20 17.34 -4.34 4.10
C ASN A 20 16.81 -2.90 4.13
N HIS A 21 16.23 -2.49 5.26
CA HIS A 21 15.77 -1.12 5.52
C HIS A 21 16.94 -0.12 5.74
N VAL A 22 17.45 0.55 4.69
CA VAL A 22 18.32 1.74 4.85
C VAL A 22 18.12 2.77 3.73
N ILE A 23 16.96 3.44 3.61
CA ILE A 23 16.77 4.55 2.64
C ILE A 23 16.16 5.84 3.25
N PHE A 24 15.19 5.76 4.19
CA PHE A 24 14.50 6.96 4.71
C PHE A 24 14.97 7.46 6.09
N GLN A 25 15.88 6.76 6.78
CA GLN A 25 16.30 7.17 8.15
C GLN A 25 17.23 8.40 8.19
N LEU A 26 17.87 8.77 7.07
CA LEU A 26 18.69 9.98 6.91
C LEU A 26 17.88 11.30 6.87
N LEU A 27 16.62 11.29 7.30
CA LEU A 27 15.73 12.45 7.38
C LEU A 27 15.48 12.95 8.81
N TYR A 28 16.04 12.30 9.83
CA TYR A 28 15.96 12.75 11.23
C TYR A 28 17.34 13.12 11.80
N ASN A 29 17.70 14.40 11.72
CA ASN A 29 18.63 15.02 12.67
C ASN A 29 18.59 16.57 12.57
N SER A 30 17.71 17.19 13.36
CA SER A 30 17.73 18.64 13.59
C SER A 30 16.96 19.05 14.85
N ARG A 31 17.59 18.89 16.02
CA ARG A 31 17.31 19.70 17.22
C ARG A 31 18.49 19.64 18.20
N THR A 32 19.38 20.62 18.09
CA THR A 32 20.36 20.94 19.13
C THR A 32 19.68 21.52 20.37
N VAL A 33 20.36 21.39 21.52
CA VAL A 33 19.87 21.80 22.84
C VAL A 33 20.00 23.32 23.03
N HIS A 34 19.03 23.94 23.70
CA HIS A 34 19.23 25.15 24.48
C HIS A 34 18.89 24.88 25.96
N THR A 35 19.63 25.53 26.86
CA THR A 35 19.75 25.20 28.29
C THR A 35 18.91 26.13 29.19
N GLY A 36 18.41 25.62 30.33
CA GLY A 36 17.67 26.47 31.28
C GLY A 36 17.14 25.84 32.57
N GLY A 37 18.02 25.54 33.55
CA GLY A 37 17.74 25.72 34.99
C GLY A 37 17.01 24.64 35.82
N SER A 38 17.72 24.10 36.85
CA SER A 38 17.24 23.70 38.21
C SER A 38 16.19 22.55 38.37
N MET A 39 16.23 21.71 39.43
CA MET A 39 17.21 21.54 40.54
C MET A 39 17.05 20.16 41.26
N LYS A 40 18.18 19.44 41.51
CA LYS A 40 18.38 18.33 42.50
C LYS A 40 17.50 17.06 42.33
N TYR A 41 17.88 15.85 42.79
CA TYR A 41 18.77 15.43 43.90
C TYR A 41 19.83 14.36 43.55
N HIS A 42 20.79 14.16 44.46
CA HIS A 42 21.82 13.08 44.52
C HIS A 42 21.19 11.67 44.67
N ILE A 43 21.86 10.50 44.57
CA ILE A 43 23.23 10.05 44.97
C ILE A 43 23.49 8.65 44.32
N SER A 44 24.66 7.99 44.13
CA SER A 44 26.12 8.20 44.29
C SER A 44 26.84 7.28 43.26
N ILE A 45 27.96 7.60 42.59
CA ILE A 45 29.39 7.56 43.02
C ILE A 45 29.98 6.14 43.27
N MET A 46 30.63 5.57 42.25
CA MET A 46 31.99 4.94 42.19
C MET A 46 32.09 4.08 40.92
N THR A 47 33.22 3.82 40.23
CA THR A 47 34.53 4.46 40.00
C THR A 47 35.33 3.44 39.15
N ALA A 48 35.87 3.87 38.00
CA ALA A 48 37.09 3.42 37.29
C ALA A 48 37.50 1.90 37.24
N LEU A 49 38.06 1.40 36.14
CA LEU A 49 39.41 1.76 35.67
C LEU A 49 39.64 1.60 34.15
N THR A 50 40.68 2.27 33.65
CA THR A 50 41.33 2.10 32.33
C THR A 50 42.11 0.77 32.24
N ALA A 51 42.65 0.28 31.10
CA ALA A 51 42.89 0.82 29.75
C ALA A 51 42.65 -0.30 28.69
N GLY A 52 42.96 -0.22 27.38
CA GLY A 52 43.71 0.73 26.55
C GLY A 52 43.68 0.32 25.06
N ILE A 53 44.28 1.10 24.16
CA ILE A 53 44.09 0.99 22.68
C ILE A 53 45.31 0.40 21.97
N VAL A 54 45.12 -0.58 21.06
CA VAL A 54 45.94 -0.81 19.84
C VAL A 54 45.07 -1.41 18.72
N PHE A 55 45.28 -0.95 17.48
CA PHE A 55 44.75 -1.54 16.23
C PHE A 55 45.82 -2.46 15.59
N ALA A 56 45.42 -3.59 15.00
CA ALA A 56 46.25 -4.37 14.06
C ALA A 56 45.36 -5.14 13.04
N PHE A 57 45.93 -5.55 11.91
CA PHE A 57 45.22 -6.02 10.71
C PHE A 57 45.42 -7.53 10.42
N ALA A 58 44.41 -8.10 9.75
CA ALA A 58 44.46 -9.25 8.82
C ALA A 58 44.95 -10.65 9.32
N GLY A 59 44.33 -11.71 8.78
CA GLY A 59 44.76 -13.09 8.99
C GLY A 59 43.68 -14.13 8.62
N SER A 60 43.69 -14.60 7.37
CA SER A 60 42.79 -15.66 6.89
C SER A 60 43.12 -17.03 7.47
N SER A 61 42.10 -17.82 7.85
CA SER A 61 41.89 -19.22 7.38
C SER A 61 40.58 -19.82 7.94
N ALA A 62 40.17 -20.97 7.39
CA ALA A 62 38.89 -21.63 7.66
C ALA A 62 39.04 -23.00 8.38
N VAL A 63 37.91 -23.71 8.55
CA VAL A 63 37.77 -25.04 9.21
C VAL A 63 37.86 -24.93 10.75
N THR A 64 37.06 -25.60 11.58
CA THR A 64 36.18 -26.78 11.42
C THR A 64 34.73 -26.53 11.90
N ALA A 65 33.82 -27.46 11.61
CA ALA A 65 32.48 -27.48 12.21
C ALA A 65 32.47 -28.18 13.58
N GLU A 66 31.57 -27.79 14.47
CA GLU A 66 31.03 -28.65 15.53
C GLU A 66 29.66 -28.15 16.01
N SER A 67 28.78 -29.08 16.41
CA SER A 67 27.43 -28.80 16.93
C SER A 67 27.13 -29.73 18.12
N PRO A 68 26.66 -29.17 19.23
CA PRO A 68 25.52 -29.76 19.97
C PRO A 68 24.31 -28.81 19.92
N LEU A 69 23.08 -29.25 19.65
CA LEU A 69 22.24 -30.14 20.49
C LEU A 69 22.09 -29.63 21.93
N PHE A 70 20.96 -28.99 22.25
CA PHE A 70 20.12 -29.38 23.41
C PHE A 70 18.72 -28.76 23.37
N THR A 71 17.71 -29.61 23.55
CA THR A 71 16.27 -29.32 23.75
C THR A 71 15.62 -30.59 24.32
N PRO A 72 14.45 -30.54 24.98
CA PRO A 72 13.80 -29.45 25.71
C PRO A 72 13.46 -29.86 27.16
N ALA A 73 12.77 -29.00 27.92
CA ALA A 73 12.02 -29.41 29.12
C ALA A 73 10.74 -28.57 29.30
N ALA A 74 9.60 -29.25 29.40
CA ALA A 74 8.44 -28.80 30.18
C ALA A 74 8.64 -29.31 31.64
N ILE A 75 7.77 -29.16 32.64
CA ILE A 75 6.32 -28.88 32.77
C ILE A 75 6.18 -27.93 34.00
N GLU A 76 5.12 -27.15 34.18
CA GLU A 76 4.02 -27.53 35.09
C GLU A 76 2.75 -26.66 34.88
N GLU A 77 1.61 -27.23 35.27
CA GLU A 77 0.28 -26.65 35.17
C GLU A 77 -0.04 -25.73 36.36
N ASN A 78 -1.09 -24.92 36.24
CA ASN A 78 -2.06 -24.83 37.34
C ASN A 78 -3.46 -24.49 36.82
N VAL A 79 -4.49 -24.96 37.53
CA VAL A 79 -5.87 -25.06 37.03
C VAL A 79 -6.82 -24.09 37.74
N SER A 80 -7.81 -23.64 36.96
CA SER A 80 -8.98 -22.85 37.34
C SER A 80 -9.59 -23.15 38.72
N THR A 81 -10.02 -22.08 39.41
CA THR A 81 -11.26 -22.07 40.22
C THR A 81 -11.98 -20.72 40.02
N ALA A 82 -13.29 -20.69 40.25
CA ALA A 82 -14.13 -19.52 40.02
C ALA A 82 -15.23 -19.40 41.10
N THR A 83 -15.56 -18.16 41.48
CA THR A 83 -16.74 -17.84 42.31
C THR A 83 -17.26 -16.42 42.02
N THR A 84 -18.38 -16.04 42.64
CA THR A 84 -19.37 -15.09 42.11
C THR A 84 -19.52 -13.80 42.95
N THR A 85 -20.36 -12.86 42.47
CA THR A 85 -20.98 -11.71 43.20
C THR A 85 -20.03 -10.55 43.59
N ASP A 86 -20.48 -9.28 43.72
CA ASP A 86 -21.85 -8.74 43.73
C ASP A 86 -21.99 -7.27 43.23
N ALA A 87 -23.25 -6.82 43.12
CA ALA A 87 -23.80 -5.46 43.29
C ALA A 87 -23.07 -4.18 42.76
N ALA A 88 -23.63 -3.64 41.66
CA ALA A 88 -24.08 -2.25 41.46
C ALA A 88 -23.41 -1.03 42.14
N GLU A 89 -23.08 -0.02 41.30
CA GLU A 89 -23.27 1.40 41.65
C GLU A 89 -23.66 2.23 40.40
N GLN A 90 -24.46 3.28 40.59
CA GLN A 90 -24.92 4.19 39.52
C GLN A 90 -24.70 5.64 39.96
N PRO A 91 -24.21 6.53 39.08
CA PRO A 91 -24.48 7.96 39.24
C PRO A 91 -24.97 8.68 37.97
N LYS A 92 -26.20 9.19 38.07
CA LYS A 92 -26.73 10.46 37.53
C LYS A 92 -26.22 11.00 36.17
N ASP A 93 -27.17 10.99 35.23
CA ASP A 93 -27.44 12.01 34.20
C ASP A 93 -26.91 13.43 34.50
N THR A 94 -26.29 14.08 33.50
CA THR A 94 -26.37 15.55 33.34
C THR A 94 -26.05 16.05 31.91
N THR A 95 -27.07 16.60 31.25
CA THR A 95 -27.03 17.65 30.19
C THR A 95 -26.57 17.27 28.77
N ASP A 96 -27.46 17.54 27.80
CA ASP A 96 -27.18 17.51 26.37
C ASP A 96 -26.19 18.58 25.88
N THR A 97 -25.36 18.21 24.91
CA THR A 97 -24.87 19.09 23.84
C THR A 97 -24.61 18.21 22.61
N PRO A 98 -25.12 18.53 21.40
CA PRO A 98 -25.02 17.62 20.25
C PRO A 98 -23.57 17.35 19.83
N ALA A 99 -23.05 16.20 20.22
CA ALA A 99 -21.73 15.75 19.79
C ALA A 99 -21.72 15.53 18.28
N LYS A 100 -20.86 16.27 17.57
CA LYS A 100 -20.56 16.06 16.16
C LYS A 100 -20.20 14.58 15.95
N PRO A 101 -20.88 13.83 15.06
CA PRO A 101 -20.73 12.38 15.00
C PRO A 101 -19.27 12.00 14.76
N ALA A 102 -18.76 11.14 15.64
CA ALA A 102 -17.43 10.56 15.46
C ALA A 102 -17.39 9.80 14.13
N LYS A 103 -16.24 9.80 13.47
CA LYS A 103 -16.02 8.85 12.38
C LYS A 103 -16.14 7.45 12.96
N GLU A 104 -17.14 6.72 12.51
CA GLU A 104 -17.29 5.31 12.81
C GLU A 104 -16.05 4.55 12.31
N ASP A 105 -15.47 3.73 13.17
CA ASP A 105 -14.41 2.80 12.78
C ASP A 105 -15.01 1.76 11.82
N ALA A 106 -14.33 1.48 10.71
CA ALA A 106 -14.74 0.43 9.76
C ALA A 106 -14.84 -0.94 10.46
N TYR A 107 -14.04 -1.16 11.51
CA TYR A 107 -14.16 -2.33 12.37
C TYR A 107 -15.47 -2.35 13.17
N ALA A 108 -15.83 -1.23 13.81
CA ALA A 108 -17.08 -1.10 14.56
C ALA A 108 -18.33 -1.17 13.66
N ARG A 109 -18.21 -0.70 12.41
CA ARG A 109 -19.25 -0.87 11.38
C ARG A 109 -19.51 -2.34 11.10
N LEU A 110 -18.47 -3.13 10.81
CA LEU A 110 -18.60 -4.57 10.55
C LEU A 110 -19.08 -5.34 11.78
N GLU A 111 -18.57 -5.02 12.98
CA GLU A 111 -19.10 -5.62 14.21
C GLU A 111 -20.58 -5.30 14.46
N ARG A 112 -21.07 -4.14 14.02
CA ARG A 112 -22.50 -3.79 14.08
C ARG A 112 -23.28 -4.54 13.01
N GLU A 113 -22.85 -4.51 11.76
CA GLU A 113 -23.55 -5.17 10.64
C GLU A 113 -23.67 -6.69 10.90
N CYS A 114 -22.62 -7.35 11.44
CA CYS A 114 -22.67 -8.75 11.88
C CYS A 114 -23.52 -9.01 13.15
N ARG A 115 -23.93 -7.97 13.89
CA ARG A 115 -24.71 -8.06 15.14
C ARG A 115 -26.17 -7.67 14.95
N GLU A 116 -26.45 -6.83 13.96
CA GLU A 116 -27.80 -6.46 13.49
C GLU A 116 -28.34 -7.46 12.47
N HIS A 117 -27.46 -8.18 11.77
CA HIS A 117 -27.80 -9.31 10.90
C HIS A 117 -27.14 -10.64 11.37
N PRO A 118 -27.49 -11.17 12.56
CA PRO A 118 -27.12 -12.53 12.92
C PRO A 118 -27.89 -13.53 12.03
N ASP A 119 -27.25 -14.64 11.63
CA ASP A 119 -27.84 -15.67 10.75
C ASP A 119 -29.20 -16.17 11.29
N THR A 120 -30.32 -15.73 10.68
CA THR A 120 -31.70 -16.08 11.06
C THR A 120 -32.23 -17.36 10.41
N ASP A 121 -31.33 -18.26 9.97
CA ASP A 121 -31.69 -19.58 9.41
C ASP A 121 -32.18 -20.56 10.50
N LYS A 122 -33.44 -20.37 10.93
CA LYS A 122 -34.21 -21.29 11.78
C LYS A 122 -35.66 -21.48 11.30
N THR A 123 -35.84 -21.74 10.01
CA THR A 123 -37.11 -22.25 9.47
C THR A 123 -36.88 -23.29 8.38
N ALA A 124 -37.57 -24.43 8.47
CA ALA A 124 -37.28 -25.59 7.61
C ALA A 124 -37.73 -25.36 6.14
N PRO A 125 -36.96 -25.82 5.14
CA PRO A 125 -37.24 -25.53 3.74
C PRO A 125 -38.30 -26.46 3.14
N THR A 126 -39.53 -25.98 3.00
CA THR A 126 -40.58 -26.59 2.15
C THR A 126 -40.41 -26.29 0.65
N GLY A 127 -39.14 -26.32 0.17
CA GLY A 127 -38.74 -26.18 -1.23
C GLY A 127 -38.98 -24.80 -1.88
N PRO A 128 -38.63 -24.63 -3.18
CA PRO A 128 -37.65 -25.39 -3.96
C PRO A 128 -36.25 -24.75 -3.86
N LEU A 129 -35.17 -25.56 -3.98
CA LEU A 129 -33.76 -25.14 -3.90
C LEU A 129 -33.46 -24.17 -2.73
N GLY A 130 -33.19 -24.75 -1.55
CA GLY A 130 -32.81 -23.99 -0.35
C GLY A 130 -31.57 -23.12 -0.55
N GLU A 131 -31.33 -22.16 0.35
CA GLU A 131 -30.41 -21.04 0.09
C GLU A 131 -28.97 -21.48 -0.17
N LYS A 132 -28.46 -22.49 0.55
CA LYS A 132 -27.15 -23.12 0.29
C LYS A 132 -27.04 -23.71 -1.12
N SER A 133 -28.15 -24.15 -1.71
CA SER A 133 -28.18 -24.57 -3.12
C SER A 133 -28.15 -23.40 -4.10
N LYS A 134 -28.67 -22.22 -3.74
CA LYS A 134 -28.55 -20.97 -4.53
C LYS A 134 -27.15 -20.36 -4.43
N GLU A 135 -26.55 -20.41 -3.24
CA GLU A 135 -25.14 -20.05 -2.99
C GLU A 135 -24.21 -20.92 -3.86
N ILE A 136 -24.33 -22.24 -3.75
CA ILE A 136 -23.58 -23.18 -4.60
C ILE A 136 -23.86 -22.93 -6.09
N LEU A 137 -25.11 -22.71 -6.49
CA LEU A 137 -25.45 -22.49 -7.91
C LEU A 137 -24.86 -21.18 -8.47
N SER A 138 -24.84 -20.10 -7.69
CA SER A 138 -24.29 -18.81 -8.12
C SER A 138 -22.76 -18.81 -8.16
N ILE A 139 -22.10 -19.49 -7.22
CA ILE A 139 -20.64 -19.74 -7.27
C ILE A 139 -20.27 -20.63 -8.47
N LEU A 140 -21.12 -21.60 -8.84
CA LEU A 140 -20.92 -22.47 -10.01
C LEU A 140 -21.39 -21.87 -11.35
N THR A 141 -22.09 -20.74 -11.35
CA THR A 141 -22.55 -20.09 -12.59
C THR A 141 -21.40 -19.27 -13.17
N PRO A 142 -20.93 -19.55 -14.40
CA PRO A 142 -19.84 -18.78 -15.01
C PRO A 142 -20.29 -17.35 -15.29
N LEU A 143 -19.45 -16.37 -14.94
CA LEU A 143 -19.72 -14.95 -15.20
C LEU A 143 -19.90 -14.70 -16.70
N THR A 144 -20.98 -14.01 -17.07
CA THR A 144 -21.26 -13.63 -18.46
C THR A 144 -20.30 -12.51 -18.92
N PRO A 145 -19.66 -12.62 -20.09
CA PRO A 145 -18.81 -11.53 -20.61
C PRO A 145 -19.61 -10.27 -20.95
N VAL A 146 -19.00 -9.08 -20.80
CA VAL A 146 -19.68 -7.79 -21.00
C VAL A 146 -20.32 -7.68 -22.39
N THR A 147 -21.64 -7.55 -22.40
CA THR A 147 -22.50 -7.42 -23.59
C THR A 147 -22.31 -6.08 -24.31
N ALA A 148 -22.76 -5.98 -25.57
CA ALA A 148 -22.65 -4.74 -26.34
C ALA A 148 -23.36 -3.53 -25.67
N ALA A 149 -24.53 -3.75 -25.06
CA ALA A 149 -25.26 -2.72 -24.33
C ALA A 149 -24.51 -2.25 -23.08
N GLN A 150 -23.92 -3.17 -22.31
CA GLN A 150 -23.10 -2.82 -21.15
C GLN A 150 -21.83 -2.07 -21.56
N ARG A 151 -21.19 -2.41 -22.69
CA ARG A 151 -20.05 -1.61 -23.23
C ARG A 151 -20.46 -0.19 -23.58
N GLN A 152 -21.67 0.03 -24.09
CA GLN A 152 -22.18 1.37 -24.38
C GLN A 152 -22.45 2.18 -23.10
N LEU A 153 -22.83 1.54 -21.99
CA LEU A 153 -22.93 2.18 -20.68
C LEU A 153 -21.54 2.50 -20.10
N LEU A 154 -20.62 1.53 -20.12
CA LEU A 154 -19.22 1.70 -19.68
C LEU A 154 -18.52 2.84 -20.45
N ALA A 155 -18.78 2.98 -21.75
CA ALA A 155 -18.24 4.09 -22.55
C ALA A 155 -18.80 5.47 -22.17
N GLN A 156 -19.98 5.55 -21.54
CA GLN A 156 -20.52 6.80 -20.99
C GLN A 156 -19.90 7.11 -19.61
N GLN A 157 -19.47 6.07 -18.88
CA GLN A 157 -18.80 6.19 -17.57
C GLN A 157 -17.29 6.46 -17.70
N ASP A 158 -16.65 6.03 -18.79
CA ASP A 158 -15.23 6.23 -19.15
C ASP A 158 -14.93 7.68 -19.58
N THR A 159 -15.27 8.62 -18.70
CA THR A 159 -15.07 10.07 -18.88
C THR A 159 -13.62 10.53 -18.68
N LEU A 160 -12.68 9.61 -18.38
CA LEU A 160 -11.32 9.97 -17.99
C LEU A 160 -10.33 9.92 -19.16
N HIS A 161 -10.27 11.00 -19.93
CA HIS A 161 -9.21 11.19 -20.92
C HIS A 161 -7.86 11.54 -20.25
N VAL A 162 -7.05 10.51 -19.95
CA VAL A 162 -5.66 10.70 -19.51
C VAL A 162 -4.77 11.02 -20.71
N ILE A 163 -4.07 12.15 -20.65
CA ILE A 163 -3.02 12.51 -21.63
C ILE A 163 -1.77 11.65 -21.33
N PRO A 164 -1.10 11.03 -22.32
CA PRO A 164 0.16 10.32 -22.11
C PRO A 164 1.20 11.16 -21.37
N LEU A 165 2.02 10.54 -20.53
CA LEU A 165 3.02 11.23 -19.71
C LEU A 165 4.25 11.62 -20.55
N ILE A 166 4.74 12.85 -20.41
CA ILE A 166 5.97 13.34 -21.05
C ILE A 166 6.96 13.86 -20.01
N ALA A 167 8.24 13.98 -20.37
CA ALA A 167 9.30 14.38 -19.44
C ALA A 167 9.02 15.71 -18.71
N ALA A 168 8.43 16.70 -19.40
CA ALA A 168 8.08 18.01 -18.83
C ALA A 168 6.98 17.93 -17.74
N ASP A 169 6.20 16.84 -17.66
CA ASP A 169 5.26 16.62 -16.56
C ASP A 169 5.97 16.28 -15.24
N LEU A 170 7.24 15.83 -15.28
CA LEU A 170 8.00 15.42 -14.12
C LEU A 170 8.85 16.58 -13.58
N ASN A 171 8.16 17.56 -13.01
CA ASN A 171 8.77 18.73 -12.39
C ASN A 171 8.17 19.04 -11.01
N ILE A 172 8.91 19.79 -10.19
CA ILE A 172 8.39 20.42 -8.96
C ILE A 172 8.66 21.92 -9.08
N GLN A 173 7.61 22.75 -9.03
CA GLN A 173 7.64 24.19 -9.31
C GLN A 173 8.32 24.56 -10.64
N GLY A 174 8.18 23.70 -11.66
CA GLY A 174 8.86 23.87 -12.94
C GLY A 174 10.38 23.67 -12.90
N ILE A 175 10.92 23.05 -11.84
CA ILE A 175 12.29 22.52 -11.77
C ILE A 175 12.29 21.07 -12.26
N GLU A 176 13.11 20.79 -13.27
CA GLU A 176 13.35 19.45 -13.82
C GLU A 176 14.76 18.95 -13.45
N ARG A 177 15.04 17.67 -13.68
CA ARG A 177 16.42 17.14 -13.55
C ARG A 177 17.31 17.68 -14.66
N GLY A 178 18.60 17.85 -14.36
CA GLY A 178 19.58 18.45 -15.28
C GLY A 178 19.66 19.99 -15.22
N PHE A 179 18.70 20.68 -14.58
CA PHE A 179 18.77 22.14 -14.41
C PHE A 179 20.04 22.56 -13.65
N SER A 180 20.72 23.59 -14.12
CA SER A 180 21.86 24.20 -13.43
C SER A 180 21.43 25.01 -12.20
N GLN A 181 22.36 25.29 -11.27
CA GLN A 181 22.10 26.15 -10.11
C GLN A 181 21.41 27.48 -10.50
N ALA A 182 21.89 28.15 -11.56
CA ALA A 182 21.35 29.44 -11.99
C ALA A 182 19.87 29.35 -12.43
N GLN A 183 19.46 28.27 -13.10
CA GLN A 183 18.06 28.06 -13.51
C GLN A 183 17.14 27.75 -12.31
N VAL A 184 17.68 27.12 -11.26
CA VAL A 184 16.94 26.91 -10.01
C VAL A 184 16.77 28.23 -9.26
N GLU A 185 17.81 29.07 -9.20
CA GLU A 185 17.78 30.39 -8.56
C GLU A 185 16.93 31.41 -9.34
N GLU A 186 16.86 31.33 -10.67
CA GLU A 186 15.93 32.10 -11.51
C GLU A 186 14.46 31.77 -11.19
N ARG A 187 14.15 30.51 -10.88
CA ARG A 187 12.78 30.02 -10.66
C ARG A 187 12.31 30.05 -9.21
N LEU A 188 13.21 29.86 -8.25
CA LEU A 188 12.91 29.80 -6.81
C LEU A 188 13.48 30.98 -6.00
N GLY A 189 14.25 31.86 -6.64
CA GLY A 189 15.01 32.91 -5.97
C GLY A 189 16.24 32.39 -5.21
N THR A 190 16.77 33.20 -4.32
CA THR A 190 17.94 32.86 -3.49
C THR A 190 17.58 31.79 -2.44
N PRO A 191 18.33 30.68 -2.32
CA PRO A 191 18.09 29.67 -1.29
C PRO A 191 18.37 30.20 0.12
N VAL A 192 17.55 29.78 1.08
CA VAL A 192 17.68 30.15 2.51
C VAL A 192 18.94 29.52 3.13
N ARG A 193 19.37 28.36 2.63
CA ARG A 193 20.61 27.71 3.05
C ARG A 193 21.19 26.86 1.92
N ILE A 194 22.50 26.94 1.72
CA ILE A 194 23.27 26.04 0.86
C ILE A 194 24.11 25.11 1.73
N THR A 195 24.11 23.82 1.43
CA THR A 195 25.01 22.82 2.03
C THR A 195 25.82 22.18 0.91
N LYS A 196 27.15 22.09 1.04
CA LYS A 196 28.03 21.47 0.05
C LYS A 196 28.77 20.29 0.67
N THR A 197 28.88 19.20 -0.08
CA THR A 197 29.80 18.08 0.12
C THR A 197 30.51 17.82 -1.21
N ASP A 198 31.47 16.90 -1.24
CA ASP A 198 32.34 16.70 -2.39
C ASP A 198 31.56 16.36 -3.68
N HIS A 199 30.57 15.46 -3.56
CA HIS A 199 29.75 15.00 -4.68
C HIS A 199 28.39 15.71 -4.84
N PHE A 200 27.95 16.53 -3.86
CA PHE A 200 26.60 17.12 -3.86
C PHE A 200 26.52 18.53 -3.28
N MET A 201 25.65 19.36 -3.87
CA MET A 201 25.23 20.66 -3.35
C MET A 201 23.72 20.66 -3.12
N THR A 202 23.29 20.84 -1.87
CA THR A 202 21.87 20.93 -1.52
C THR A 202 21.48 22.38 -1.29
N LEU A 203 20.53 22.86 -2.09
CA LEU A 203 19.87 24.17 -1.97
C LEU A 203 18.57 23.98 -1.18
N HIS A 204 18.37 24.75 -0.10
CA HIS A 204 17.17 24.70 0.73
C HIS A 204 16.29 25.94 0.52
N TYR A 205 15.00 25.68 0.33
CA TYR A 205 13.96 26.66 0.06
C TYR A 205 12.77 26.46 1.03
N GLY A 206 12.00 27.52 1.25
CA GLY A 206 10.88 27.52 2.19
C GLY A 206 11.23 27.99 3.61
N ASN A 207 10.41 27.62 4.59
CA ASN A 207 10.41 28.10 5.97
C ASN A 207 9.82 27.03 6.93
N ASP A 208 9.27 27.38 8.08
CA ASP A 208 8.66 26.39 9.00
C ASP A 208 7.44 25.65 8.40
N LYS A 209 6.74 26.29 7.46
CA LYS A 209 5.52 25.79 6.79
C LYS A 209 5.80 25.09 5.45
N GLU A 210 6.77 25.58 4.68
CA GLU A 210 7.15 25.03 3.37
C GLU A 210 8.56 24.43 3.42
N SER A 211 8.77 23.24 2.87
CA SER A 211 10.09 22.60 2.91
C SER A 211 10.41 21.95 1.57
N LEU A 212 11.15 22.70 0.75
CA LEU A 212 11.62 22.30 -0.57
C LEU A 212 13.15 22.22 -0.56
N ARG A 213 13.73 21.17 -1.12
CA ARG A 213 15.19 21.05 -1.30
C ARG A 213 15.53 20.56 -2.70
N CYS A 214 16.48 21.21 -3.34
CA CYS A 214 17.08 20.76 -4.60
C CYS A 214 18.47 20.19 -4.29
N VAL A 215 18.71 18.94 -4.67
CA VAL A 215 20.01 18.26 -4.55
C VAL A 215 20.64 18.24 -5.94
N LEU A 216 21.71 19.02 -6.09
CA LEU A 216 22.49 19.09 -7.31
C LEU A 216 23.72 18.19 -7.15
N ARG A 217 24.03 17.36 -8.15
CA ARG A 217 25.27 16.58 -8.19
C ARG A 217 26.38 17.48 -8.75
N THR A 218 27.51 17.55 -8.05
CA THR A 218 28.65 18.42 -8.44
C THR A 218 29.52 17.78 -9.51
N GLU A 219 29.64 16.45 -9.51
CA GLU A 219 30.45 15.67 -10.45
C GLU A 219 29.56 14.90 -11.43
N GLN A 220 29.81 15.05 -12.74
CA GLN A 220 29.20 14.23 -13.78
C GLN A 220 30.26 13.72 -14.76
N GLU A 221 30.12 12.47 -15.19
CA GLU A 221 30.89 11.91 -16.30
C GLU A 221 30.26 12.37 -17.62
N THR A 222 31.04 13.04 -18.47
CA THR A 222 30.61 13.46 -19.81
C THR A 222 30.64 12.28 -20.79
N ALA A 223 30.02 12.45 -21.96
CA ALA A 223 30.05 11.45 -23.04
C ALA A 223 31.47 11.03 -23.48
N ASP A 224 32.48 11.88 -23.22
CA ASP A 224 33.90 11.61 -23.50
C ASP A 224 34.64 10.89 -22.35
N GLY A 225 33.94 10.45 -21.30
CA GLY A 225 34.53 9.83 -20.10
C GLY A 225 35.32 10.80 -19.21
N ARG A 226 35.05 12.11 -19.28
CA ARG A 226 35.72 13.13 -18.46
C ARG A 226 34.78 13.64 -17.37
N LEU A 227 35.30 13.87 -16.16
CA LEU A 227 34.52 14.51 -15.10
C LEU A 227 34.35 16.02 -15.37
N ALA A 228 33.09 16.45 -15.46
CA ALA A 228 32.68 17.85 -15.49
C ALA A 228 32.11 18.27 -14.12
N TYR A 229 32.56 19.43 -13.65
CA TYR A 229 32.26 19.96 -12.31
C TYR A 229 31.14 21.02 -12.33
N THR A 230 30.09 20.80 -13.11
CA THR A 230 28.95 21.72 -13.26
C THR A 230 27.75 21.22 -12.45
N PRO A 231 27.36 21.89 -11.35
CA PRO A 231 26.26 21.41 -10.52
C PRO A 231 24.91 21.41 -11.25
N GLN A 232 24.30 20.23 -11.38
CA GLN A 232 22.98 20.04 -11.99
C GLN A 232 22.03 19.28 -11.07
N VAL A 233 20.73 19.60 -11.12
CA VAL A 233 19.68 18.97 -10.31
C VAL A 233 19.60 17.47 -10.60
N ASP A 234 19.92 16.68 -9.59
CA ASP A 234 19.79 15.22 -9.62
C ASP A 234 18.50 14.76 -8.90
N ALA A 235 18.09 15.48 -7.86
CA ALA A 235 16.80 15.25 -7.20
C ALA A 235 16.20 16.53 -6.59
N VAL A 236 14.87 16.58 -6.51
CA VAL A 236 14.12 17.63 -5.81
C VAL A 236 13.15 16.96 -4.84
N PHE A 237 13.02 17.48 -3.62
CA PHE A 237 12.11 16.93 -2.60
C PHE A 237 11.25 18.04 -2.00
N LEU A 238 9.94 17.85 -2.01
CA LEU A 238 8.95 18.68 -1.34
C LEU A 238 8.35 17.91 -0.17
N ALA A 239 8.63 18.34 1.05
CA ALA A 239 8.25 17.64 2.29
C ALA A 239 7.16 18.35 3.11
N LYS A 240 6.92 19.64 2.84
CA LYS A 240 5.84 20.47 3.39
C LYS A 240 5.53 21.63 2.44
N GLY A 241 4.35 22.24 2.58
CA GLY A 241 3.91 23.41 1.82
C GLY A 241 2.76 23.08 0.86
N ASP A 242 1.80 23.98 0.74
CA ASP A 242 0.55 23.83 -0.01
C ASP A 242 0.50 24.69 -1.30
N THR A 243 1.39 25.67 -1.43
CA THR A 243 1.56 26.58 -2.57
C THR A 243 2.40 26.03 -3.71
N VAL A 244 3.25 25.03 -3.45
CA VAL A 244 4.22 24.52 -4.43
C VAL A 244 3.55 23.55 -5.40
N SER A 245 3.60 23.87 -6.69
CA SER A 245 3.02 23.06 -7.75
C SER A 245 3.91 21.88 -8.14
N ILE A 246 3.29 20.78 -8.55
CA ILE A 246 3.95 19.54 -8.96
C ILE A 246 3.38 19.13 -10.33
N GLY A 247 4.21 19.20 -11.37
CA GLY A 247 3.91 18.75 -12.72
C GLY A 247 2.58 19.26 -13.26
N ARG A 248 1.62 18.35 -13.44
CA ARG A 248 0.23 18.61 -13.89
C ARG A 248 -0.66 19.32 -12.85
N ASN A 249 -0.14 20.37 -12.22
CA ASN A 249 -0.81 21.23 -11.25
C ASN A 249 -1.42 20.46 -10.05
N ILE A 250 -0.64 19.53 -9.49
CA ILE A 250 -0.92 18.89 -8.19
C ILE A 250 -0.20 19.69 -7.08
N PHE A 251 -0.76 19.69 -5.88
CA PHE A 251 -0.15 20.26 -4.67
C PHE A 251 -0.11 19.20 -3.55
N LEU A 252 0.63 19.46 -2.46
CA LEU A 252 0.48 18.61 -1.26
C LEU A 252 -0.96 18.70 -0.72
N HIS A 253 -1.35 17.69 0.04
CA HIS A 253 -2.68 17.51 0.64
C HIS A 253 -3.86 17.41 -0.35
N ASN A 254 -3.61 17.48 -1.67
CA ASN A 254 -4.56 17.10 -2.71
C ASN A 254 -4.96 15.61 -2.57
N PRO A 255 -6.21 15.25 -2.93
CA PRO A 255 -6.65 13.87 -2.91
C PRO A 255 -5.92 13.04 -3.99
N VAL A 256 -5.54 11.81 -3.65
CA VAL A 256 -4.78 10.91 -4.54
C VAL A 256 -5.54 10.58 -5.83
N GLU A 257 -6.88 10.56 -5.77
CA GLU A 257 -7.72 10.40 -6.96
C GLU A 257 -7.46 11.50 -8.00
N LEU A 258 -7.16 12.74 -7.58
CA LEU A 258 -6.80 13.81 -8.52
C LEU A 258 -5.46 13.55 -9.21
N VAL A 259 -4.50 12.92 -8.52
CA VAL A 259 -3.21 12.53 -9.12
C VAL A 259 -3.43 11.45 -10.18
N LEU A 260 -4.15 10.38 -9.84
CA LEU A 260 -4.49 9.29 -10.77
C LEU A 260 -5.30 9.80 -11.96
N ARG A 261 -6.23 10.74 -11.75
CA ARG A 261 -7.01 11.39 -12.81
C ARG A 261 -6.22 12.40 -13.66
N ARG A 262 -5.00 12.79 -13.26
CA ARG A 262 -4.12 13.68 -14.03
C ARG A 262 -2.97 12.96 -14.72
N TYR A 263 -2.43 11.89 -14.12
CA TYR A 263 -1.26 11.16 -14.61
C TYR A 263 -1.60 9.75 -15.15
N GLY A 264 -2.73 9.16 -14.76
CA GLY A 264 -3.16 7.83 -15.21
C GLY A 264 -2.69 6.68 -14.32
N VAL A 265 -2.38 5.55 -14.95
CA VAL A 265 -1.81 4.37 -14.28
C VAL A 265 -0.41 4.71 -13.76
N PRO A 266 -0.15 4.62 -12.45
CA PRO A 266 1.21 4.77 -11.93
C PRO A 266 2.08 3.63 -12.44
N HIS A 267 3.33 3.93 -12.77
CA HIS A 267 4.31 2.94 -13.17
C HIS A 267 4.47 1.87 -12.07
N ASN A 268 4.57 2.32 -10.81
CA ASN A 268 4.66 1.42 -9.65
C ASN A 268 3.88 1.97 -8.44
N VAL A 269 3.31 1.07 -7.64
CA VAL A 269 2.71 1.40 -6.33
C VAL A 269 3.40 0.56 -5.28
N LEU A 270 4.10 1.22 -4.36
CA LEU A 270 4.76 0.57 -3.23
C LEU A 270 4.02 0.87 -1.92
N ARG A 271 4.04 -0.07 -0.98
CA ARG A 271 3.55 0.11 0.40
C ARG A 271 4.70 -0.01 1.38
N ASP A 272 4.97 1.04 2.14
CA ASP A 272 5.69 0.95 3.42
C ASP A 272 4.69 0.54 4.49
N ALA A 273 4.73 -0.74 4.88
CA ALA A 273 3.81 -1.28 5.89
C ALA A 273 4.07 -0.70 7.29
N ALA A 274 5.32 -0.35 7.61
CA ALA A 274 5.69 0.14 8.95
C ALA A 274 5.32 1.62 9.13
N ALA A 275 5.41 2.44 8.07
CA ALA A 275 4.92 3.82 8.08
C ALA A 275 3.43 3.96 7.72
N ASN A 276 2.80 2.88 7.21
CA ASN A 276 1.51 2.89 6.51
C ASN A 276 1.42 3.99 5.42
N VAL A 277 2.51 4.18 4.68
CA VAL A 277 2.66 5.14 3.57
C VAL A 277 2.70 4.38 2.25
N TYR A 278 2.08 4.94 1.22
CA TYR A 278 2.19 4.43 -0.16
C TYR A 278 3.04 5.38 -1.00
N TYR A 279 3.72 4.82 -2.00
CA TYR A 279 4.45 5.59 -3.00
C TYR A 279 3.87 5.29 -4.37
N LEU A 280 3.22 6.27 -4.99
CA LEU A 280 2.81 6.21 -6.40
C LEU A 280 3.97 6.78 -7.24
N VAL A 281 4.56 5.95 -8.07
CA VAL A 281 5.71 6.29 -8.94
C VAL A 281 5.20 6.51 -10.36
N TYR A 282 5.57 7.64 -10.95
CA TYR A 282 5.39 7.92 -12.38
C TYR A 282 6.76 8.19 -13.01
N GLU A 283 7.00 7.67 -14.20
CA GLU A 283 8.32 7.67 -14.83
C GLU A 283 8.28 8.29 -16.23
N ALA A 284 9.32 9.06 -16.56
CA ALA A 284 9.63 9.43 -17.93
C ALA A 284 11.15 9.40 -18.18
N GLY A 285 11.59 8.53 -19.10
CA GLY A 285 12.98 8.41 -19.52
C GLY A 285 13.89 7.76 -18.48
N ARG A 286 14.50 8.56 -17.60
CA ARG A 286 15.35 8.11 -16.46
C ARG A 286 15.02 8.87 -15.17
N THR A 287 13.78 9.33 -15.04
CA THR A 287 13.35 10.22 -13.96
C THR A 287 12.06 9.70 -13.36
N ASP A 288 12.06 9.49 -12.05
CA ASP A 288 10.90 9.13 -11.24
C ASP A 288 10.31 10.38 -10.58
N LEU A 289 9.00 10.57 -10.70
CA LEU A 289 8.20 11.46 -9.87
C LEU A 289 7.37 10.62 -8.89
N ILE A 290 7.73 10.70 -7.61
CA ILE A 290 7.25 9.80 -6.55
C ILE A 290 6.37 10.59 -5.58
N PHE A 291 5.08 10.27 -5.56
CA PHE A 291 4.11 10.83 -4.61
C PHE A 291 4.02 9.92 -3.37
N ALA A 292 4.48 10.41 -2.22
CA ALA A 292 4.30 9.75 -0.93
C ALA A 292 2.91 10.11 -0.36
N VAL A 293 2.15 9.08 0.01
CA VAL A 293 0.71 9.14 0.25
C VAL A 293 0.33 8.54 1.61
N ALA A 294 -0.52 9.25 2.35
CA ALA A 294 -1.24 8.73 3.52
C ALA A 294 -2.61 9.42 3.62
N GLU A 295 -3.61 8.74 4.21
CA GLU A 295 -4.97 9.27 4.41
C GLU A 295 -5.63 9.83 3.13
N ARG A 296 -5.50 9.10 2.01
CA ARG A 296 -5.96 9.52 0.66
C ARG A 296 -5.40 10.84 0.14
N LYS A 297 -4.31 11.36 0.74
CA LYS A 297 -3.71 12.63 0.35
C LYS A 297 -2.23 12.48 0.01
N VAL A 298 -1.76 13.32 -0.91
CA VAL A 298 -0.32 13.53 -1.13
C VAL A 298 0.25 14.19 0.14
N GLN A 299 1.31 13.63 0.70
CA GLN A 299 1.96 14.15 1.91
C GLN A 299 3.36 14.70 1.63
N ARG A 300 4.09 14.10 0.67
CA ARG A 300 5.41 14.53 0.22
C ARG A 300 5.58 14.14 -1.25
N VAL A 301 6.44 14.83 -1.99
CA VAL A 301 6.82 14.45 -3.36
C VAL A 301 8.33 14.46 -3.51
N ALA A 302 8.86 13.53 -4.29
CA ALA A 302 10.27 13.53 -4.69
C ALA A 302 10.39 13.30 -6.20
N LEU A 303 11.24 14.11 -6.84
CA LEU A 303 11.71 13.95 -8.21
C LEU A 303 13.16 13.44 -8.12
N MET A 304 13.53 12.34 -8.78
CA MET A 304 14.90 11.79 -8.74
C MET A 304 15.22 10.91 -9.94
N GLU A 305 16.46 10.41 -10.05
CA GLU A 305 16.78 9.37 -11.03
C GLU A 305 15.97 8.08 -10.78
N ALA A 306 15.49 7.47 -11.87
CA ALA A 306 14.81 6.19 -11.83
C ALA A 306 15.70 5.10 -11.21
N ARG A 307 15.24 4.51 -10.10
CA ARG A 307 16.04 3.55 -9.33
C ARG A 307 15.22 2.62 -8.44
N TYR A 308 15.75 1.42 -8.21
CA TYR A 308 15.19 0.47 -7.25
C TYR A 308 15.15 1.08 -5.82
N PRO A 309 14.08 0.86 -5.02
CA PRO A 309 12.91 0.01 -5.27
C PRO A 309 11.76 0.67 -6.05
N TYR A 310 11.86 1.96 -6.39
CA TYR A 310 10.77 2.74 -6.98
C TYR A 310 10.50 2.35 -8.44
N HIS A 311 11.56 2.29 -9.26
CA HIS A 311 11.53 1.82 -10.63
C HIS A 311 11.35 0.29 -10.75
N ARG A 312 10.66 -0.16 -11.81
CA ARG A 312 10.57 -1.58 -12.24
C ARG A 312 10.68 -1.65 -13.77
N GLU A 313 11.72 -2.30 -14.29
CA GLU A 313 12.05 -2.38 -15.73
C GLU A 313 10.90 -2.85 -16.66
N GLN A 314 9.94 -3.61 -16.13
CA GLN A 314 8.86 -4.25 -16.90
C GLN A 314 7.47 -3.63 -16.66
N ALA A 315 7.37 -2.54 -15.89
CA ALA A 315 6.08 -2.03 -15.44
C ALA A 315 5.28 -1.30 -16.55
N LEU A 316 4.11 -1.85 -16.87
CA LEU A 316 3.19 -1.37 -17.90
C LEU A 316 2.25 -0.28 -17.37
N THR A 317 2.34 0.92 -17.95
CA THR A 317 1.45 2.06 -17.68
C THR A 317 0.17 2.05 -18.53
N GLY A 318 -0.07 0.98 -19.30
CA GLY A 318 -1.22 0.86 -20.20
C GLY A 318 -2.47 0.30 -19.50
N ARG A 319 -3.59 1.02 -19.57
CA ARG A 319 -4.85 0.60 -18.91
C ARG A 319 -5.34 -0.80 -19.30
N GLN A 320 -5.12 -1.21 -20.56
CA GLN A 320 -5.53 -2.53 -21.08
C GLN A 320 -4.52 -3.65 -20.79
N ALA A 321 -3.24 -3.32 -20.56
CA ALA A 321 -2.18 -4.31 -20.42
C ALA A 321 -1.99 -4.64 -18.94
N ARG A 322 -2.66 -5.70 -18.47
CA ARG A 322 -2.74 -6.13 -17.07
C ARG A 322 -1.68 -7.19 -16.74
N GLU A 323 -0.90 -6.96 -15.69
CA GLU A 323 0.21 -7.80 -15.19
C GLU A 323 -0.21 -8.71 -14.03
N LYS A 324 0.63 -9.69 -13.62
CA LYS A 324 0.32 -10.54 -12.44
C LYS A 324 0.12 -9.70 -11.17
N ARG A 325 0.86 -8.61 -10.99
CA ARG A 325 0.70 -7.69 -9.83
C ARG A 325 -0.67 -7.02 -9.77
N ASP A 326 -1.34 -6.83 -10.90
CA ASP A 326 -2.68 -6.22 -10.92
C ASP A 326 -3.75 -7.11 -10.29
N PHE A 327 -3.41 -8.40 -10.07
CA PHE A 327 -4.21 -9.42 -9.39
C PHE A 327 -3.58 -9.86 -8.07
N THR A 328 -2.71 -9.03 -7.47
CA THR A 328 -2.41 -9.07 -6.03
C THR A 328 -3.13 -7.93 -5.32
N LEU A 329 -3.39 -8.09 -4.03
CA LEU A 329 -3.98 -7.04 -3.20
C LEU A 329 -3.27 -6.99 -1.85
N MET A 330 -2.82 -5.80 -1.46
CA MET A 330 -2.11 -5.55 -0.18
C MET A 330 -0.84 -6.40 0.04
N GLY A 331 -0.29 -7.00 -1.01
CA GLY A 331 0.88 -7.91 -0.99
C GLY A 331 0.54 -9.40 -0.95
N PHE A 332 -0.72 -9.80 -1.17
CA PHE A 332 -1.17 -11.19 -1.19
C PHE A 332 -1.76 -11.55 -2.57
N GLY A 333 -1.35 -12.69 -3.15
CA GLY A 333 -2.07 -13.37 -4.23
C GLY A 333 -3.05 -14.41 -3.70
N LEU A 334 -3.81 -15.07 -4.59
CA LEU A 334 -4.73 -16.16 -4.25
C LEU A 334 -4.12 -17.53 -4.56
N ASP A 335 -4.58 -18.56 -3.83
CA ASP A 335 -3.98 -19.92 -3.77
C ASP A 335 -2.54 -19.95 -3.20
N GLU A 336 -1.92 -18.80 -2.95
CA GLU A 336 -0.61 -18.66 -2.33
C GLU A 336 -0.69 -18.91 -0.80
N PRO A 337 0.34 -19.50 -0.16
CA PRO A 337 0.34 -19.73 1.29
C PRO A 337 0.25 -18.44 2.11
N PHE A 338 -0.64 -18.39 3.10
CA PHE A 338 -0.78 -17.22 3.95
C PHE A 338 0.44 -17.07 4.88
N ILE A 339 1.14 -15.95 4.74
CA ILE A 339 2.24 -15.52 5.61
C ILE A 339 1.79 -14.25 6.33
N ALA A 340 1.56 -14.35 7.65
CA ALA A 340 1.18 -13.20 8.46
C ALA A 340 2.25 -12.09 8.40
N ASN A 341 1.84 -10.87 8.07
CA ASN A 341 2.76 -9.75 7.89
C ASN A 341 3.30 -9.28 9.25
N ARG A 342 4.60 -9.50 9.52
CA ARG A 342 5.29 -9.12 10.77
C ARG A 342 5.10 -7.66 11.18
N TYR A 343 4.83 -6.76 10.24
CA TYR A 343 4.69 -5.31 10.49
C TYR A 343 3.23 -4.84 10.61
N ASN A 344 2.24 -5.71 10.33
CA ASN A 344 0.84 -5.45 10.66
C ASN A 344 0.39 -6.48 11.71
N MET A 345 0.16 -6.06 12.96
CA MET A 345 -0.67 -6.86 13.85
C MET A 345 -2.09 -6.90 13.29
N TRP A 346 -2.74 -8.06 13.34
CA TRP A 346 -4.18 -8.16 13.07
C TRP A 346 -4.96 -7.68 14.30
N ASN A 347 -6.09 -7.01 14.08
CA ASN A 347 -6.94 -6.50 15.15
C ASN A 347 -7.84 -7.61 15.69
N ASN A 348 -8.37 -8.46 14.80
CA ASN A 348 -9.20 -9.61 15.15
C ASN A 348 -8.98 -10.76 14.13
N GLN A 349 -9.31 -11.97 14.56
CA GLN A 349 -9.28 -13.19 13.77
C GLN A 349 -10.63 -13.91 13.91
N LEU A 350 -11.46 -13.86 12.87
CA LEU A 350 -12.75 -14.55 12.83
C LEU A 350 -12.59 -15.94 12.19
N LYS A 351 -13.45 -16.90 12.57
CA LYS A 351 -13.54 -18.22 11.94
C LYS A 351 -14.98 -18.48 11.51
N ARG A 352 -15.19 -18.82 10.24
CA ARG A 352 -16.50 -19.22 9.70
C ARG A 352 -16.35 -20.52 8.92
N GLY A 353 -16.91 -21.60 9.45
CA GLY A 353 -16.72 -22.95 8.89
C GLY A 353 -15.25 -23.37 8.91
N THR A 354 -14.70 -23.69 7.72
CA THR A 354 -13.28 -24.00 7.52
C THR A 354 -12.38 -22.77 7.43
N ASP A 355 -12.95 -21.59 7.20
CA ASP A 355 -12.22 -20.43 6.72
C ASP A 355 -11.91 -19.46 7.87
N THR A 356 -10.72 -18.87 7.83
CA THR A 356 -10.17 -17.99 8.87
C THR A 356 -9.91 -16.61 8.28
N PHE A 357 -10.54 -15.59 8.84
CA PHE A 357 -10.46 -14.20 8.39
C PHE A 357 -9.55 -13.41 9.31
N TRP A 358 -8.43 -12.93 8.76
CA TRP A 358 -7.47 -12.07 9.44
C TRP A 358 -7.79 -10.62 9.10
N LEU A 359 -8.25 -9.85 10.09
CA LEU A 359 -8.66 -8.46 9.89
C LEU A 359 -7.57 -7.51 10.39
N TYR A 360 -7.01 -6.71 9.47
CA TYR A 360 -6.04 -5.65 9.75
C TYR A 360 -6.70 -4.27 9.58
N ASN A 361 -6.12 -3.22 10.18
CA ASN A 361 -6.65 -1.84 10.12
C ASN A 361 -7.21 -1.36 8.76
N ASN A 362 -6.64 -1.80 7.62
CA ASN A 362 -7.02 -1.31 6.29
C ASN A 362 -7.51 -2.41 5.33
N TYR A 363 -7.45 -3.69 5.70
CA TYR A 363 -7.74 -4.82 4.80
C TYR A 363 -8.01 -6.13 5.56
N GLY A 364 -8.82 -7.01 4.98
CA GLY A 364 -9.05 -8.37 5.44
C GLY A 364 -8.44 -9.41 4.51
N VAL A 365 -8.04 -10.57 5.07
CA VAL A 365 -7.56 -11.75 4.32
C VAL A 365 -8.32 -12.98 4.79
N ALA A 366 -9.08 -13.61 3.88
CA ALA A 366 -9.71 -14.90 4.13
C ALA A 366 -8.76 -16.03 3.70
N VAL A 367 -8.54 -16.98 4.62
CA VAL A 367 -7.58 -18.08 4.50
C VAL A 367 -8.32 -19.40 4.68
N ASP A 368 -8.08 -20.37 3.80
CA ASP A 368 -8.74 -21.68 3.85
C ASP A 368 -8.16 -22.59 4.96
N GLY A 369 -8.81 -23.74 5.16
CA GLY A 369 -8.33 -24.77 6.11
C GLY A 369 -6.97 -25.42 5.78
N LYS A 370 -6.32 -25.05 4.66
CA LYS A 370 -4.98 -25.47 4.25
C LYS A 370 -3.94 -24.34 4.39
N ASN A 371 -4.32 -23.21 4.99
CA ASN A 371 -3.51 -22.00 5.09
C ASN A 371 -3.14 -21.37 3.72
N LYS A 372 -4.04 -21.44 2.73
CA LYS A 372 -3.96 -20.71 1.45
C LYS A 372 -4.88 -19.49 1.46
N VAL A 373 -4.46 -18.41 0.81
CA VAL A 373 -5.30 -17.21 0.66
C VAL A 373 -6.39 -17.45 -0.38
N LYS A 374 -7.66 -17.27 0.04
CA LYS A 374 -8.86 -17.49 -0.78
C LYS A 374 -9.51 -16.18 -1.23
N ARG A 375 -9.42 -15.13 -0.40
CA ARG A 375 -9.95 -13.79 -0.70
C ARG A 375 -9.17 -12.72 0.05
N VAL A 376 -9.02 -11.55 -0.55
CA VAL A 376 -8.45 -10.34 0.07
C VAL A 376 -9.38 -9.17 -0.22
N PHE A 377 -9.61 -8.30 0.74
CA PHE A 377 -10.53 -7.17 0.57
C PHE A 377 -10.04 -5.93 1.32
N LEU A 378 -10.32 -4.74 0.78
CA LEU A 378 -10.03 -3.48 1.45
C LEU A 378 -11.11 -3.16 2.47
N LEU A 379 -10.72 -2.85 3.72
CA LEU A 379 -11.63 -2.45 4.80
C LEU A 379 -11.73 -0.93 4.94
N THR A 380 -10.67 -0.22 4.55
CA THR A 380 -10.64 1.24 4.57
C THR A 380 -10.11 1.78 3.25
N ASN A 381 -10.48 3.03 2.99
CA ASN A 381 -10.02 3.79 1.84
C ASN A 381 -8.53 4.23 1.92
N SER A 382 -7.75 3.63 2.86
CA SER A 382 -6.30 3.79 2.99
C SER A 382 -5.51 2.52 2.62
N GLY A 383 -6.18 1.43 2.22
CA GLY A 383 -5.59 0.38 1.39
C GLY A 383 -5.60 0.77 -0.10
N TYR A 384 -4.78 0.14 -0.94
CA TYR A 384 -4.77 0.38 -2.39
C TYR A 384 -4.47 -0.91 -3.17
N THR A 385 -4.94 -0.96 -4.42
CA THR A 385 -4.46 -1.94 -5.41
C THR A 385 -3.09 -1.56 -5.98
N ASP A 386 -2.42 -2.47 -6.71
CA ASP A 386 -1.15 -2.21 -7.40
C ASP A 386 -1.22 -1.13 -8.51
N ARG A 387 -2.44 -0.69 -8.93
CA ARG A 387 -2.67 0.51 -9.78
C ARG A 387 -3.13 1.75 -9.01
N GLY A 388 -3.21 1.68 -7.67
CA GLY A 388 -3.57 2.81 -6.82
C GLY A 388 -5.08 3.05 -6.65
N ALA A 389 -5.95 2.11 -7.03
CA ALA A 389 -7.39 2.24 -6.79
C ALA A 389 -7.77 1.90 -5.34
N THR A 390 -8.83 2.50 -4.79
CA THR A 390 -9.32 2.26 -3.42
C THR A 390 -10.82 2.59 -3.25
N LEU A 391 -11.37 2.33 -2.07
CA LEU A 391 -12.76 2.57 -1.71
C LEU A 391 -13.13 4.06 -1.82
N GLY A 392 -14.32 4.35 -2.34
CA GLY A 392 -14.83 5.71 -2.53
C GLY A 392 -14.06 6.51 -3.58
N TYR A 393 -13.56 5.86 -4.63
CA TYR A 393 -13.17 6.48 -5.91
C TYR A 393 -14.32 6.39 -6.91
N HIS A 394 -14.39 7.31 -7.87
CA HIS A 394 -15.42 7.28 -8.91
C HIS A 394 -15.14 6.17 -9.95
N VAL A 395 -16.18 5.58 -10.54
CA VAL A 395 -16.07 4.48 -11.52
C VAL A 395 -15.19 4.86 -12.72
N SER A 396 -15.25 6.11 -13.20
CA SER A 396 -14.37 6.62 -14.27
C SER A 396 -12.89 6.51 -13.95
N THR A 397 -12.51 6.58 -12.66
CA THR A 397 -11.13 6.43 -12.21
C THR A 397 -10.71 4.96 -12.27
N VAL A 398 -11.61 4.03 -11.92
CA VAL A 398 -11.36 2.58 -12.08
C VAL A 398 -11.20 2.22 -13.56
N LEU A 399 -12.10 2.71 -14.43
CA LEU A 399 -12.05 2.46 -15.89
C LEU A 399 -10.81 3.08 -16.55
N GLY A 400 -10.37 4.24 -16.06
CA GLY A 400 -9.12 4.87 -16.47
C GLY A 400 -7.86 4.06 -16.10
N LEU A 401 -7.89 3.33 -14.98
CA LEU A 401 -6.75 2.55 -14.48
C LEU A 401 -6.70 1.11 -15.03
N TYR A 402 -7.85 0.44 -15.15
CA TYR A 402 -7.95 -0.99 -15.48
C TYR A 402 -8.56 -1.27 -16.88
N GLY A 403 -9.00 -0.25 -17.61
CA GLY A 403 -9.74 -0.43 -18.86
C GLY A 403 -11.21 -0.78 -18.60
N TYR A 404 -11.81 -1.61 -19.45
CA TYR A 404 -13.17 -2.11 -19.21
C TYR A 404 -13.10 -3.45 -18.48
N PRO A 405 -14.03 -3.75 -17.55
CA PRO A 405 -14.13 -5.06 -16.91
C PRO A 405 -14.46 -6.15 -17.95
N ASP A 406 -14.05 -7.37 -17.66
CA ASP A 406 -14.31 -8.54 -18.53
C ASP A 406 -15.72 -9.09 -18.32
N HIS A 407 -16.27 -8.90 -17.11
CA HIS A 407 -17.65 -9.23 -16.73
C HIS A 407 -18.25 -8.11 -15.87
N VAL A 408 -19.54 -7.82 -16.04
CA VAL A 408 -20.30 -6.90 -15.16
C VAL A 408 -21.59 -7.58 -14.73
N ASP A 409 -21.76 -7.68 -13.42
CA ASP A 409 -22.96 -8.23 -12.79
C ASP A 409 -23.86 -7.11 -12.26
N HIS A 410 -25.06 -7.00 -12.84
CA HIS A 410 -26.09 -6.03 -12.49
C HIS A 410 -27.15 -6.72 -11.61
N THR A 411 -26.84 -6.98 -10.35
CA THR A 411 -27.80 -7.62 -9.45
C THR A 411 -28.87 -6.63 -8.97
N GLY A 412 -30.13 -7.06 -9.05
CA GLY A 412 -31.30 -6.31 -8.58
C GLY A 412 -31.63 -5.04 -9.39
N THR A 413 -32.85 -4.55 -9.24
CA THR A 413 -33.37 -3.36 -9.94
C THR A 413 -33.41 -2.09 -9.09
N ASP A 414 -32.99 -2.15 -7.82
CA ASP A 414 -32.96 -0.99 -6.92
C ASP A 414 -31.92 0.05 -7.42
N PRO A 415 -32.30 1.33 -7.62
CA PRO A 415 -31.36 2.42 -7.90
C PRO A 415 -30.26 2.60 -6.84
N LYS A 416 -30.50 2.19 -5.59
CA LYS A 416 -29.52 2.23 -4.48
C LYS A 416 -28.65 0.97 -4.37
N GLY A 417 -28.94 -0.06 -5.18
CA GLY A 417 -28.16 -1.29 -5.20
C GLY A 417 -26.74 -1.09 -5.73
N VAL A 418 -25.94 -2.14 -5.67
CA VAL A 418 -24.59 -2.17 -6.24
C VAL A 418 -24.51 -2.98 -7.55
N ASP A 419 -23.56 -2.62 -8.39
CA ASP A 419 -23.10 -3.36 -9.57
C ASP A 419 -21.68 -3.88 -9.33
N VAL A 420 -21.31 -5.06 -9.84
CA VAL A 420 -19.95 -5.62 -9.64
C VAL A 420 -19.18 -5.73 -10.94
N TYR A 421 -18.01 -5.11 -10.97
CA TYR A 421 -17.14 -4.95 -12.14
C TYR A 421 -15.94 -5.89 -11.94
N TYR A 422 -15.93 -7.02 -12.66
CA TYR A 422 -14.90 -8.05 -12.52
C TYR A 422 -13.83 -7.90 -13.59
N TYR A 423 -12.57 -7.84 -13.16
CA TYR A 423 -11.39 -7.97 -14.00
C TYR A 423 -10.79 -9.36 -13.78
N SER A 424 -10.77 -10.17 -14.83
CA SER A 424 -10.30 -11.56 -14.81
C SER A 424 -8.78 -11.63 -14.90
N SER A 425 -8.15 -12.48 -14.10
CA SER A 425 -6.70 -12.72 -14.17
C SER A 425 -6.35 -13.58 -15.39
N PRO A 426 -5.55 -13.09 -16.35
CA PRO A 426 -5.05 -13.91 -17.45
C PRO A 426 -3.93 -14.88 -17.00
N TYR A 427 -3.50 -14.79 -15.74
CA TYR A 427 -2.45 -15.62 -15.14
C TYR A 427 -2.99 -16.78 -14.30
N GLN A 428 -4.25 -16.71 -13.86
CA GLN A 428 -4.86 -17.68 -12.94
C GLN A 428 -6.37 -17.74 -13.21
N PRO A 429 -6.87 -18.75 -13.94
CA PRO A 429 -8.29 -18.90 -14.24
C PRO A 429 -9.15 -18.93 -12.97
N GLY A 430 -10.29 -18.25 -12.99
CA GLY A 430 -11.21 -18.17 -11.85
C GLY A 430 -10.83 -17.15 -10.77
N VAL A 431 -9.69 -16.45 -10.88
CA VAL A 431 -9.32 -15.32 -10.02
C VAL A 431 -9.76 -14.00 -10.65
N TYR A 432 -10.47 -13.19 -9.85
CA TYR A 432 -10.99 -11.89 -10.27
C TYR A 432 -10.60 -10.80 -9.27
N LEU A 433 -10.21 -9.63 -9.78
CA LEU A 433 -10.28 -8.38 -9.02
C LEU A 433 -11.65 -7.75 -9.27
N ALA A 434 -12.49 -7.73 -8.25
CA ALA A 434 -13.84 -7.19 -8.27
C ALA A 434 -13.89 -5.79 -7.63
N PHE A 435 -14.51 -4.85 -8.34
CA PHE A 435 -14.90 -3.54 -7.81
C PHE A 435 -16.42 -3.52 -7.66
N VAL A 436 -16.92 -3.27 -6.45
CA VAL A 436 -18.35 -3.10 -6.18
C VAL A 436 -18.67 -1.62 -6.28
N ILE A 437 -19.56 -1.23 -7.18
CA ILE A 437 -19.89 0.17 -7.52
C ILE A 437 -21.32 0.49 -7.07
N LYS A 438 -21.54 1.61 -6.38
CA LYS A 438 -22.89 2.09 -6.05
C LYS A 438 -23.58 2.64 -7.28
N ARG A 439 -24.79 2.16 -7.57
CA ARG A 439 -25.53 2.50 -8.77
C ARG A 439 -26.04 3.96 -8.75
N ASP A 440 -26.39 4.48 -7.57
CA ASP A 440 -26.90 5.85 -7.37
C ASP A 440 -25.82 6.94 -7.54
N THR A 441 -24.61 6.66 -7.08
CA THR A 441 -23.55 7.67 -6.89
C THR A 441 -22.30 7.40 -7.72
N GLN A 442 -22.17 6.21 -8.31
CA GLN A 442 -21.07 5.82 -9.21
C GLN A 442 -19.68 5.80 -8.53
N TYR A 443 -19.64 5.57 -7.22
CA TYR A 443 -18.41 5.37 -6.44
C TYR A 443 -18.22 3.89 -6.03
N VAL A 444 -16.97 3.48 -5.89
CA VAL A 444 -16.56 2.18 -5.33
C VAL A 444 -17.01 2.08 -3.87
N ASP A 445 -17.80 1.07 -3.52
CA ASP A 445 -18.09 0.66 -2.14
C ASP A 445 -17.01 -0.28 -1.62
N ASP A 446 -16.68 -1.34 -2.39
CA ASP A 446 -15.70 -2.38 -2.05
C ASP A 446 -14.70 -2.67 -3.17
N VAL A 447 -13.51 -3.14 -2.76
CA VAL A 447 -12.48 -3.73 -3.65
C VAL A 447 -12.08 -5.09 -3.08
N ILE A 448 -12.30 -6.15 -3.85
CA ILE A 448 -12.13 -7.54 -3.42
C ILE A 448 -11.37 -8.32 -4.49
N LEU A 449 -10.25 -8.95 -4.11
CA LEU A 449 -9.58 -9.98 -4.89
C LEU A 449 -10.14 -11.34 -4.44
N THR A 450 -10.81 -12.07 -5.33
CA THR A 450 -11.56 -13.30 -5.00
C THR A 450 -11.31 -14.42 -6.00
N GLU A 451 -11.38 -15.66 -5.52
CA GLU A 451 -11.68 -16.83 -6.33
C GLU A 451 -13.21 -16.87 -6.56
N GLY A 452 -13.63 -17.14 -7.80
CA GLY A 452 -15.04 -17.27 -8.19
C GLY A 452 -15.86 -15.96 -8.17
N PRO A 453 -17.15 -16.03 -8.54
CA PRO A 453 -18.11 -14.94 -8.35
C PRO A 453 -18.27 -14.56 -6.86
N LEU A 454 -18.70 -13.33 -6.59
CA LEU A 454 -19.14 -12.94 -5.24
C LEU A 454 -20.58 -13.41 -5.00
N HIS A 455 -20.87 -13.88 -3.78
CA HIS A 455 -22.22 -14.25 -3.35
C HIS A 455 -22.96 -13.04 -2.74
N ASP A 456 -24.30 -13.03 -2.86
CA ASP A 456 -25.23 -12.03 -2.30
C ASP A 456 -24.65 -10.60 -2.25
N VAL A 457 -24.30 -10.08 -3.42
CA VAL A 457 -23.47 -8.86 -3.51
C VAL A 457 -24.17 -7.60 -3.03
N GLN A 458 -25.48 -7.63 -2.76
CA GLN A 458 -26.17 -6.50 -2.13
C GLN A 458 -25.87 -6.42 -0.63
N ASN A 459 -25.69 -7.54 0.05
CA ASN A 459 -25.33 -7.66 1.46
C ASN A 459 -23.81 -7.45 1.68
N PRO A 460 -23.38 -6.39 2.39
CA PRO A 460 -21.95 -6.09 2.57
C PRO A 460 -21.15 -7.25 3.17
N THR A 461 -21.69 -7.92 4.18
CA THR A 461 -21.02 -9.00 4.91
C THR A 461 -20.79 -10.23 4.00
N ALA A 462 -21.81 -10.58 3.20
CA ALA A 462 -21.75 -11.71 2.28
C ALA A 462 -20.75 -11.50 1.12
N ARG A 463 -20.51 -10.26 0.66
CA ARG A 463 -19.45 -9.93 -0.32
C ARG A 463 -18.09 -10.46 0.13
N TYR A 464 -17.77 -10.33 1.42
CA TYR A 464 -16.52 -10.84 1.98
C TYR A 464 -16.56 -12.35 2.22
N GLY A 465 -17.75 -12.95 2.34
CA GLY A 465 -17.97 -14.34 2.79
C GLY A 465 -18.10 -14.48 4.31
N LEU A 466 -18.26 -13.36 5.02
CA LEU A 466 -18.48 -13.28 6.46
C LEU A 466 -19.94 -13.54 6.84
#